data_AF-A0A951E9S4-F1
#
_entry.id   AF-A0A951E9S4-F1
#
_cell.length_a   1.000
_cell.length_b   1.000
_cell.length_c   1.000
_cell.angle_alpha   90.00
_cell.angle_beta   90.00
_cell.angle_gamma   90.00
#
_symmetry.space_group_name_H-M   'P 1'
#
loop_
_entity.id
_entity.type
_entity.pdbx_description
1 polymer ?
#
loop_
_entity_poly.entity_id
_entity_poly.type
_entity_poly.pdbx_seq_one_letter_code
_entity_poly.pdbx_strand_id
1 'polypeptide(L)' 'MIVEVVPKPPVSPTPLIWQPGHWDWTGNGYVWRPGEYVPKQGHGDLWMPGYWGATPSGGTAWQPAHWL' A
#
# COMPACT_ATOMS: atom_id res chain seq x y z
N MET A 1 -10.39 5.81 13.42
CA MET A 1 -9.12 5.41 12.79
C MET A 1 -8.89 3.94 13.09
N ILE A 2 -8.67 3.10 12.09
CA ILE A 2 -8.21 1.72 12.32
C ILE A 2 -6.74 1.85 12.71
N VAL A 3 -6.39 1.50 13.95
CA VAL A 3 -5.00 1.36 14.35
C VAL A 3 -4.57 -0.02 13.94
N GLU A 4 -3.69 -0.09 12.93
CA GLU A 4 -3.13 -1.36 12.49
C GLU A 4 -2.02 -1.80 13.44
N VAL A 5 -2.11 -3.04 13.93
CA VAL A 5 -1.06 -3.63 14.76
C VAL A 5 0.03 -4.15 13.83
N VAL A 6 1.23 -3.59 13.94
CA VAL A 6 2.42 -4.07 13.23
C VAL A 6 3.08 -5.18 14.06
N PRO A 7 3.03 -6.45 13.64
CA PRO A 7 3.69 -7.54 14.36
C PRO A 7 5.21 -7.42 14.24
N LYS A 8 5.96 -8.26 14.96
CA LYS A 8 7.39 -8.41 14.67
C LYS A 8 7.56 -9.04 13.27
N PRO A 9 8.57 -8.61 12.50
CA PRO A 9 8.86 -9.24 11.22
C PRO A 9 9.20 -10.73 11.43
N PRO A 10 8.77 -11.62 10.51
CA PRO A 10 9.19 -13.00 10.54
C PRO A 10 10.69 -13.12 10.26
N VAL A 11 11.31 -14.23 10.70
CA VAL A 11 12.69 -14.55 10.33
C VAL A 11 12.75 -14.81 8.83
N SER A 12 13.62 -14.09 8.13
CA SER A 12 13.77 -14.16 6.68
C SER A 12 15.25 -14.05 6.29
N PRO A 13 15.70 -14.77 5.24
CA PRO A 13 17.04 -14.61 4.68
C PRO A 13 17.21 -13.27 3.93
N THR A 14 16.11 -12.58 3.62
CA THR A 14 16.11 -11.27 2.95
C THR A 14 15.52 -10.19 3.86
N PRO A 15 15.99 -8.94 3.75
CA PRO A 15 15.38 -7.83 4.47
C PRO A 15 13.91 -7.65 4.07
N LEU A 16 13.06 -7.49 5.08
CA LEU A 16 11.63 -7.22 4.93
C LEU A 16 11.32 -5.76 5.26
N ILE A 17 10.25 -5.24 4.68
CA ILE A 17 9.68 -3.94 5.01
C ILE A 17 8.19 -4.10 5.29
N TRP A 18 7.66 -3.32 6.23
CA TRP A 18 6.23 -3.33 6.56
C TRP A 18 5.46 -2.51 5.52
N GLN A 19 4.62 -3.17 4.72
CA GLN A 19 3.62 -2.53 3.89
C GLN A 19 2.36 -2.27 4.72
N PRO A 20 1.98 -1.00 4.95
CA PRO A 20 0.75 -0.69 5.67
C PRO A 20 -0.48 -1.23 4.94
N GLY A 21 -1.48 -1.64 5.73
CA GLY A 21 -2.80 -1.96 5.23
C GLY A 21 -3.40 -0.75 4.49
N HIS A 22 -4.09 -1.03 3.40
CA HIS A 22 -4.56 -0.01 2.49
C HIS A 22 -5.88 -0.42 1.85
N TRP A 23 -6.64 0.58 1.42
CA TRP A 23 -7.81 0.37 0.60
C TRP A 23 -7.40 0.26 -0.87
N ASP A 24 -7.92 -0.75 -1.55
CA ASP A 24 -7.86 -0.88 -2.99
C ASP A 24 -9.23 -0.61 -3.60
N TRP A 25 -9.27 0.14 -4.70
CA TRP A 25 -10.47 0.30 -5.51
C TRP A 25 -10.57 -0.79 -6.57
N THR A 26 -11.69 -1.51 -6.60
CA THR A 26 -11.92 -2.64 -7.52
C THR A 26 -12.73 -2.27 -8.76
N GLY A 27 -13.06 -1.00 -8.95
CA GLY A 27 -14.00 -0.54 -9.98
C GLY A 27 -15.44 -0.42 -9.46
N ASN A 28 -15.82 -1.21 -8.45
CA ASN A 28 -17.19 -1.24 -7.93
C ASN A 28 -17.28 -0.97 -6.41
N GLY A 29 -16.13 -0.76 -5.75
CA GLY A 29 -16.05 -0.53 -4.32
C GLY A 29 -14.62 -0.57 -3.80
N TYR A 30 -14.48 -0.40 -2.49
CA TYR A 30 -13.21 -0.48 -1.78
C TYR A 30 -13.05 -1.82 -1.07
N VAL A 31 -11.87 -2.41 -1.16
CA VAL A 31 -11.47 -3.62 -0.43
C VAL A 31 -10.29 -3.29 0.46
N TRP A 32 -10.39 -3.65 1.74
CA TRP A 32 -9.27 -3.48 2.67
C TRP A 32 -8.28 -4.61 2.47
N ARG A 33 -7.02 -4.26 2.22
CA ARG A 33 -5.89 -5.17 2.28
C ARG A 33 -5.21 -5.00 3.64
N PRO A 34 -5.16 -6.06 4.48
CA PRO A 34 -4.35 -6.03 5.70
C PRO A 34 -2.88 -5.80 5.34
N GLY A 35 -2.15 -5.08 6.19
CA GLY A 35 -0.73 -4.88 6.05
C GLY A 35 0.06 -6.16 6.22
N GLU A 36 1.22 -6.19 5.58
CA GLU A 36 2.08 -7.38 5.56
C GLU A 36 3.56 -7.00 5.47
N TYR A 37 4.41 -7.94 5.82
CA TYR A 37 5.84 -7.81 5.56
C TYR A 37 6.16 -8.35 4.17
N VAL A 38 6.69 -7.49 3.31
CA VAL A 38 7.13 -7.84 1.95
C VAL A 38 8.67 -7.75 1.84
N PRO A 39 9.30 -8.43 0.87
CA PRO A 39 10.73 -8.24 0.59
C PRO A 39 11.03 -6.77 0.28
N LYS A 40 12.05 -6.18 0.91
CA LYS A 40 12.39 -4.75 0.70
C LYS A 40 12.83 -4.42 -0.73
N GLN A 41 13.21 -5.43 -1.54
CA GLN A 41 13.91 -5.24 -2.81
C GLN A 41 13.23 -4.22 -3.74
N GLY A 42 13.89 -3.07 -3.92
CA GLY A 42 13.45 -2.01 -4.83
C GLY A 42 12.33 -1.10 -4.32
N HIS A 43 11.80 -1.35 -3.11
CA HIS A 43 10.82 -0.47 -2.49
C HIS A 43 11.50 0.74 -1.84
N GLY A 44 10.91 1.92 -2.04
CA GLY A 44 11.27 3.10 -1.27
C GLY A 44 10.82 3.00 0.19
N ASP A 45 11.27 3.94 1.02
CA ASP A 45 11.00 3.91 2.45
C ASP A 45 9.65 4.57 2.82
N LEU A 46 8.98 5.23 1.86
CA LEU A 46 7.71 5.91 2.06
C LEU A 46 6.56 5.18 1.37
N TRP A 47 5.44 5.08 2.06
CA TRP A 47 4.20 4.50 1.54
C TRP A 47 3.17 5.58 1.28
N MET A 48 2.57 5.57 0.08
CA MET A 48 1.47 6.43 -0.30
C MET A 48 0.17 5.60 -0.31
N PRO A 49 -0.82 5.94 0.53
CA PRO A 49 -2.15 5.36 0.43
C PRO A 49 -2.77 5.64 -0.95
N GLY A 50 -3.62 4.71 -1.41
CA GLY A 50 -4.32 4.90 -2.67
C GLY A 50 -5.24 6.13 -2.64
N TYR A 51 -5.34 6.83 -3.77
CA TYR A 51 -6.08 8.08 -3.87
C TYR A 51 -6.66 8.28 -5.27
N TRP A 52 -7.72 9.08 -5.38
CA TRP A 52 -8.20 9.57 -6.67
C TRP A 52 -7.33 10.75 -7.12
N GLY A 53 -6.53 10.53 -8.16
CA GLY A 53 -5.66 11.54 -8.74
C GLY A 53 -6.21 12.06 -10.07
N ALA A 54 -5.85 13.29 -10.43
CA ALA A 54 -6.17 13.83 -11.75
C ALA A 54 -5.38 13.10 -12.84
N THR A 55 -6.01 12.87 -14.00
CA THR A 55 -5.35 12.31 -15.18
C THR A 55 -4.90 13.42 -16.13
N PRO A 56 -3.87 13.20 -16.98
CA PRO A 56 -3.46 14.15 -18.01
C PRO A 56 -4.58 14.52 -19.00
N SER A 57 -5.58 13.64 -19.16
CA SER A 57 -6.75 13.84 -20.01
C SER A 57 -7.89 14.64 -19.36
N GLY A 58 -7.72 15.11 -18.12
CA GLY A 58 -8.71 15.97 -17.44
C GLY A 58 -9.78 15.23 -16.64
N GLY A 59 -9.59 13.94 -16.36
CA GLY A 59 -10.46 13.14 -15.49
C GLY A 59 -9.84 12.88 -14.12
N THR A 60 -10.47 12.01 -13.33
CA THR A 60 -9.84 11.40 -12.15
C THR A 60 -9.73 9.90 -12.34
N ALA A 61 -8.61 9.33 -11.89
CA ALA A 61 -8.37 7.90 -11.89
C ALA A 61 -7.81 7.47 -10.54
N TRP A 62 -8.23 6.29 -10.09
CA TRP A 62 -7.69 5.69 -8.88
C TRP A 62 -6.21 5.38 -9.10
N GLN A 63 -5.37 5.93 -8.23
CA GLN A 63 -3.97 5.58 -8.09
C GLN A 63 -3.89 4.56 -6.96
N PRO A 64 -3.51 3.29 -7.25
CA PRO A 64 -3.32 2.28 -6.21
C PRO A 64 -2.31 2.74 -5.15
N ALA A 65 -2.43 2.21 -3.94
CA ALA A 65 -1.42 2.45 -2.92
C ALA A 65 -0.06 1.91 -3.41
N HIS A 66 1.02 2.65 -3.18
CA HIS A 66 2.33 2.32 -3.71
C HIS A 66 3.46 2.89 -2.84
N TRP A 67 4.64 2.33 -3.03
CA TRP A 67 5.89 2.89 -2.51
C TRP A 67 6.30 4.11 -3.35
N LEU A 68 6.81 5.15 -2.70
CA LEU A 68 7.39 6.35 -3.34
C LEU A 68 8.89 6.20 -3.56
#